data_AF-A0A521NF34-F1
#
_entry.id   AF-A0A521NF34-F1
#
_cell.length_a   1.000
_cell.length_b   1.000
_cell.length_c   1.000
_cell.angle_alpha   90.00
_cell.angle_beta   90.00
_cell.angle_gamma   90.00
#
_symmetry.space_group_name_H-M   'P 1'
#
loop_
_entity.id
_entity.type
_entity.pdbx_description
1 polymer ?
#
loop_
_entity_poly.entity_id
_entity_poly.type
_entity_poly.pdbx_seq_one_letter_code
_entity_poly.pdbx_strand_id
1 'polypeptide(L)'
;MPPTIRKGQAPATLQRAEFHERFMQDFQDPAFQAESDSLRRIELIAWEAYHEGRKAPVTRKAGPGYADPDYELSVDWLEAKARIDAAHAKWADPQSHSRVLLVNGSPRNDGTCPGEISKTWRLTQLAREVLEGSGVKTDVLDLSLLTSDYGREIHPCKGCVSTAMPLCHWPCSCYPNHSLRQTGDWMNEIYERWTAAHGVIVLTPAHWYQATSPLKLMIDRLVCADGGNPDPTSTHGKKAEEAKALELEGWGYPKHLDGRAYGVVVHGDVAGIESVRRNLCDWLDWMGLVDAGSAAQLDRYIGYYEPYATSHDTLDADADLQEEVRNVARAMAQAVRQLRTGKLKSPDRGLKRPRPK
;
A
#
# COMPACT_ATOMS: atom_id res chain seq x y z
N MET A 1 23.30 23.26 -14.40
CA MET A 1 24.06 22.94 -13.17
C MET A 1 23.33 21.85 -12.43
N PRO A 2 24.00 20.80 -11.94
CA PRO A 2 23.34 19.74 -11.19
C PRO A 2 22.76 20.33 -9.88
N PRO A 3 21.55 19.94 -9.49
CA PRO A 3 20.92 20.43 -8.27
C PRO A 3 21.72 20.03 -7.03
N THR A 4 21.96 20.98 -6.14
CA THR A 4 22.71 20.73 -4.89
C THR A 4 21.94 19.80 -3.95
N ILE A 5 22.61 18.79 -3.40
CA ILE A 5 22.05 17.92 -2.35
C ILE A 5 22.15 18.61 -0.99
N ARG A 6 21.05 18.62 -0.24
CA ARG A 6 20.97 19.16 1.12
C ARG A 6 21.10 18.02 2.13
N LYS A 7 21.94 18.19 3.15
CA LYS A 7 22.22 17.22 4.23
C LYS A 7 22.19 17.93 5.59
N GLY A 8 22.02 17.19 6.69
CA GLY A 8 22.13 17.73 8.06
C GLY A 8 20.92 17.55 8.98
N GLN A 9 19.82 16.94 8.52
CA GLN A 9 18.63 16.73 9.35
C GLN A 9 18.74 15.51 10.27
N ALA A 10 19.43 14.44 9.83
CA ALA A 10 19.56 13.22 10.62
C ALA A 10 20.50 13.45 11.82
N PRO A 11 20.13 13.01 13.04
CA PRO A 11 21.02 13.05 14.19
C PRO A 11 22.19 12.07 13.99
N ALA A 12 23.18 12.14 14.89
CA ALA A 12 24.23 11.13 14.98
C ALA A 12 23.62 9.74 15.26
N THR A 13 24.35 8.69 14.92
CA THR A 13 23.99 7.32 15.28
C THR A 13 23.91 7.17 16.80
N LEU A 14 23.00 6.31 17.27
CA LEU A 14 22.82 6.06 18.70
C LEU A 14 24.13 5.59 19.32
N GLN A 15 24.37 6.01 20.55
CA GLN A 15 25.45 5.45 21.35
C GLN A 15 25.07 4.04 21.85
N ARG A 16 26.08 3.26 22.22
CA ARG A 16 25.93 1.85 22.61
C ARG A 16 24.89 1.61 23.72
N ALA A 17 24.84 2.51 24.70
CA ALA A 17 23.91 2.42 25.83
C ALA A 17 22.46 2.73 25.40
N GLU A 18 22.24 3.77 24.60
CA GLU A 18 20.91 4.14 24.10
C GLU A 18 20.34 3.06 23.18
N PHE A 19 21.18 2.43 22.35
CA PHE A 19 20.77 1.29 21.54
C PHE A 19 20.34 0.11 22.40
N HIS A 20 21.11 -0.22 23.44
CA HIS A 20 20.78 -1.30 24.37
C HIS A 20 19.40 -1.07 25.01
N GLU A 21 19.16 0.13 25.54
CA GLU A 21 17.87 0.49 26.14
C GLU A 21 16.71 0.28 25.16
N ARG A 22 16.86 0.71 23.90
CA ARG A 22 15.83 0.50 22.87
C ARG A 22 15.64 -0.96 22.49
N PHE A 23 16.73 -1.71 22.35
CA PHE A 23 16.66 -3.13 21.99
C PHE A 23 15.95 -3.95 23.07
N MET A 24 16.24 -3.66 24.35
CA MET A 24 15.68 -4.41 25.48
C MET A 24 14.20 -4.11 25.77
N GLN A 25 13.61 -3.08 25.15
CA GLN A 25 12.19 -2.72 25.35
C GLN A 25 11.23 -3.87 25.03
N ASP A 26 11.56 -4.68 24.03
CA ASP A 26 10.74 -5.82 23.60
C ASP A 26 10.90 -7.06 24.48
N PHE A 27 11.88 -7.07 25.38
CA PHE A 27 12.23 -8.21 26.22
C PHE A 27 12.04 -7.91 27.71
N GLN A 28 11.11 -7.01 28.04
CA GLN A 28 10.83 -6.61 29.42
C GLN A 28 10.02 -7.65 30.21
N ASP A 29 9.34 -8.58 29.54
CA ASP A 29 8.57 -9.63 30.21
C ASP A 29 9.50 -10.48 31.11
N PRO A 30 9.14 -10.71 32.39
CA PRO A 30 9.95 -11.50 33.32
C PRO A 30 10.34 -12.89 32.80
N ALA A 31 9.58 -13.49 31.87
CA ALA A 31 9.92 -14.75 31.24
C ALA A 31 11.27 -14.70 30.49
N PHE A 32 11.70 -13.54 30.01
CA PHE A 32 12.99 -13.37 29.34
C PHE A 32 14.19 -13.29 30.31
N GLN A 33 13.97 -13.17 31.62
CA GLN A 33 15.06 -13.01 32.60
C GLN A 33 16.02 -14.20 32.62
N ALA A 34 15.49 -15.42 32.46
CA ALA A 34 16.31 -16.63 32.38
C ALA A 34 17.26 -16.63 31.16
N GLU A 35 16.95 -15.84 30.13
CA GLU A 35 17.69 -15.75 28.87
C GLU A 35 18.55 -14.48 28.76
N SER A 36 18.83 -13.80 29.87
CA SER A 36 19.56 -12.51 29.86
C SER A 36 20.91 -12.57 29.13
N ASP A 37 21.66 -13.67 29.29
CA ASP A 37 22.95 -13.83 28.62
C ASP A 37 22.79 -14.10 27.12
N SER A 38 21.73 -14.80 26.72
CA SER A 38 21.37 -15.02 25.31
C SER A 38 20.99 -13.71 24.65
N LEU A 39 20.14 -12.90 25.31
CA LEU A 39 19.77 -11.56 24.82
C LEU A 39 20.98 -10.65 24.66
N ARG A 40 21.94 -10.67 25.60
CA ARG A 40 23.18 -9.89 25.47
C ARG A 40 23.97 -10.25 24.21
N ARG A 41 24.04 -11.54 23.85
CA ARG A 41 24.73 -11.98 22.62
C ARG A 41 23.98 -11.54 21.36
N ILE A 42 22.65 -11.67 21.35
CA ILE A 42 21.82 -11.28 20.20
C ILE A 42 21.84 -9.75 20.01
N GLU A 43 21.78 -8.99 21.10
CA GLU A 43 21.83 -7.53 21.10
C GLU A 43 23.15 -7.00 20.53
N LEU A 44 24.29 -7.66 20.83
CA LEU A 44 25.57 -7.31 20.23
C LEU A 44 25.56 -7.45 18.70
N ILE A 45 24.98 -8.53 18.17
CA ILE A 45 24.84 -8.76 16.72
C ILE A 45 23.94 -7.69 16.09
N ALA A 46 22.83 -7.34 16.77
CA ALA A 46 21.91 -6.30 16.33
C ALA A 46 22.60 -4.91 16.34
N TRP A 47 23.42 -4.63 17.36
CA TRP A 47 24.22 -3.41 17.45
C TRP A 47 25.21 -3.30 16.29
N GLU A 48 25.95 -4.37 15.99
CA GLU A 48 26.87 -4.41 14.85
C GLU A 48 26.13 -4.15 13.53
N ALA A 49 24.97 -4.79 13.33
CA ALA A 49 24.15 -4.55 12.14
C ALA A 49 23.65 -3.11 12.02
N TYR A 50 23.25 -2.50 13.14
CA TYR A 50 22.86 -1.10 13.22
C TYR A 50 24.03 -0.17 12.88
N HIS A 51 25.18 -0.38 13.53
CA HIS A 51 26.37 0.46 13.40
C HIS A 51 26.97 0.41 12.00
N GLU A 52 27.03 -0.78 11.39
CA GLU A 52 27.48 -0.98 10.01
C GLU A 52 26.43 -0.56 8.97
N GLY A 53 25.18 -0.30 9.39
CA GLY A 53 24.10 0.09 8.49
C GLY A 53 23.67 -1.04 7.54
N ARG A 54 23.74 -2.30 7.97
CA ARG A 54 23.38 -3.49 7.19
C ARG A 54 21.87 -3.56 6.88
N LYS A 55 21.42 -2.74 5.94
CA LYS A 55 20.00 -2.61 5.56
C LYS A 55 19.45 -3.89 4.92
N ALA A 56 20.15 -4.41 3.92
CA ALA A 56 19.77 -5.58 3.15
C ALA A 56 20.99 -6.53 3.11
N PRO A 57 21.13 -7.41 4.11
CA PRO A 57 22.37 -8.18 4.31
C PRO A 57 22.58 -9.30 3.29
N VAL A 58 21.52 -9.73 2.59
CA VAL A 58 21.58 -10.77 1.57
C VAL A 58 21.37 -10.15 0.19
N THR A 59 22.40 -10.20 -0.64
CA THR A 59 22.39 -9.64 -2.00
C THR A 59 22.85 -10.66 -3.03
N ARG A 60 22.54 -10.37 -4.29
CA ARG A 60 23.17 -10.97 -5.46
C ARG A 60 23.25 -9.95 -6.59
N LYS A 61 24.18 -10.14 -7.53
CA LYS A 61 24.24 -9.39 -8.78
C LYS A 61 22.87 -9.33 -9.47
N ALA A 62 22.52 -8.14 -9.96
CA ALA A 62 21.25 -7.87 -10.64
C ALA A 62 21.06 -8.75 -11.89
N GLY A 63 22.13 -8.92 -12.67
CA GLY A 63 22.14 -9.73 -13.89
C GLY A 63 21.67 -8.97 -15.14
N PRO A 64 21.61 -9.67 -16.30
CA PRO A 64 21.26 -9.05 -17.58
C PRO A 64 19.88 -8.39 -17.57
N GLY A 65 19.75 -7.24 -18.22
CA GLY A 65 18.49 -6.48 -18.34
C GLY A 65 18.35 -5.31 -17.36
N TYR A 66 19.21 -5.24 -16.34
CA TYR A 66 19.39 -4.07 -15.48
C TYR A 66 20.42 -3.10 -16.06
N ALA A 67 20.33 -1.83 -15.73
CA ALA A 67 21.25 -0.78 -16.17
C ALA A 67 22.70 -1.04 -15.71
N ASP A 68 22.89 -1.56 -14.51
CA ASP A 68 24.15 -2.12 -14.02
C ASP A 68 23.95 -3.59 -13.60
N PRO A 69 24.29 -4.57 -14.48
CA PRO A 69 24.16 -5.99 -14.20
C PRO A 69 25.00 -6.50 -13.04
N ASP A 70 26.10 -5.82 -12.69
CA ASP A 70 27.04 -6.24 -11.66
C ASP A 70 26.70 -5.65 -10.28
N TYR A 71 25.73 -4.72 -10.20
CA TYR A 71 25.26 -4.16 -8.95
C TYR A 71 24.60 -5.23 -8.05
N GLU A 72 25.00 -5.25 -6.78
CA GLU A 72 24.45 -6.16 -5.77
C GLU A 72 23.08 -5.67 -5.29
N LEU A 73 22.01 -6.38 -5.68
CA LEU A 73 20.64 -6.10 -5.26
C LEU A 73 20.20 -7.01 -4.11
N SER A 74 19.37 -6.46 -3.23
CA SER A 74 18.65 -7.22 -2.20
C SER A 74 17.87 -8.38 -2.82
N VAL A 75 18.07 -9.59 -2.27
CA VAL A 75 17.29 -10.77 -2.69
C VAL A 75 15.80 -10.56 -2.43
N ASP A 76 15.42 -9.99 -1.28
CA ASP A 76 14.01 -9.68 -0.97
C ASP A 76 13.36 -8.80 -2.03
N TRP A 77 14.10 -7.78 -2.52
CA TRP A 77 13.61 -6.89 -3.56
C TRP A 77 13.43 -7.61 -4.90
N LEU A 78 14.41 -8.44 -5.29
CA LEU A 78 14.35 -9.24 -6.51
C LEU A 78 13.16 -10.22 -6.50
N GLU A 79 12.92 -10.87 -5.36
CA GLU A 79 11.78 -11.77 -5.20
C GLU A 79 10.45 -11.03 -5.26
N ALA A 80 10.33 -9.87 -4.61
CA ALA A 80 9.14 -9.03 -4.68
C ALA A 80 8.88 -8.55 -6.12
N LYS A 81 9.92 -8.12 -6.84
CA LYS A 81 9.85 -7.71 -8.25
C LYS A 81 9.37 -8.86 -9.13
N ALA A 82 9.92 -10.06 -8.94
CA ALA A 82 9.51 -11.25 -9.71
C ALA A 82 8.03 -11.60 -9.50
N ARG A 83 7.51 -11.50 -8.26
CA ARG A 83 6.08 -11.72 -7.98
C ARG A 83 5.19 -10.68 -8.65
N ILE A 84 5.59 -9.41 -8.62
CA ILE A 84 4.88 -8.32 -9.31
C ILE A 84 4.87 -8.55 -10.83
N ASP A 85 5.99 -8.94 -11.43
CA ASP A 85 6.06 -9.21 -12.87
C ASP A 85 5.16 -10.38 -13.28
N ALA A 86 5.14 -11.45 -12.47
CA ALA A 86 4.25 -12.58 -12.68
C ALA A 86 2.76 -12.17 -12.53
N ALA A 87 2.44 -11.31 -11.56
CA ALA A 87 1.10 -10.77 -11.38
C ALA A 87 0.69 -9.88 -12.57
N HIS A 88 1.61 -9.06 -13.08
CA HIS A 88 1.37 -8.19 -14.23
C HIS A 88 1.12 -9.01 -15.49
N ALA A 89 1.92 -10.05 -15.74
CA ALA A 89 1.72 -10.95 -16.87
C ALA A 89 0.33 -11.62 -16.83
N LYS A 90 -0.13 -12.07 -15.65
CA LYS A 90 -1.48 -12.62 -15.47
C LYS A 90 -2.57 -11.58 -15.68
N TRP A 91 -2.38 -10.35 -15.23
CA TRP A 91 -3.31 -9.24 -15.44
C TRP A 91 -3.42 -8.87 -16.93
N ALA A 92 -2.29 -8.88 -17.66
CA ALA A 92 -2.24 -8.55 -19.08
C ALA A 92 -2.84 -9.65 -19.98
N ASP A 93 -2.91 -10.89 -19.51
CA ASP A 93 -3.49 -12.01 -20.25
C ASP A 93 -5.02 -11.87 -20.40
N PRO A 94 -5.55 -11.72 -21.64
CA PRO A 94 -6.99 -11.62 -21.89
C PRO A 94 -7.79 -12.87 -21.50
N GLN A 95 -7.13 -14.03 -21.37
CA GLN A 95 -7.75 -15.31 -20.98
C GLN A 95 -7.81 -15.49 -19.46
N SER A 96 -7.08 -14.69 -18.69
CA SER A 96 -7.13 -14.74 -17.22
C SER A 96 -8.54 -14.46 -16.68
N HIS A 97 -8.83 -14.88 -15.45
CA HIS A 97 -10.08 -14.46 -14.83
C HIS A 97 -10.03 -12.97 -14.44
N SER A 98 -11.18 -12.30 -14.58
CA SER A 98 -11.37 -10.98 -13.96
C SER A 98 -11.14 -11.07 -12.46
N ARG A 99 -10.43 -10.09 -11.91
CA ARG A 99 -10.07 -10.02 -10.49
C ARG A 99 -10.35 -8.64 -9.93
N VAL A 100 -10.99 -8.58 -8.76
CA VAL A 100 -11.19 -7.33 -8.01
C VAL A 100 -10.57 -7.47 -6.61
N LEU A 101 -9.74 -6.49 -6.25
CA LEU A 101 -9.20 -6.34 -4.90
C LEU A 101 -10.18 -5.52 -4.05
N LEU A 102 -10.62 -6.08 -2.93
CA LEU A 102 -11.47 -5.43 -1.93
C LEU A 102 -10.59 -5.02 -0.75
N VAL A 103 -10.37 -3.73 -0.56
CA VAL A 103 -9.57 -3.22 0.55
C VAL A 103 -10.50 -2.84 1.70
N ASN A 104 -10.48 -3.61 2.78
CA ASN A 104 -11.09 -3.21 4.05
C ASN A 104 -10.11 -2.28 4.78
N GLY A 105 -10.43 -0.99 4.77
CA GLY A 105 -9.67 0.08 5.41
C GLY A 105 -9.93 0.24 6.91
N SER A 106 -10.72 -0.62 7.55
CA SER A 106 -10.91 -0.53 9.00
C SER A 106 -9.65 -0.98 9.75
N PRO A 107 -9.23 -0.27 10.81
CA PRO A 107 -8.12 -0.70 11.67
C PRO A 107 -8.55 -1.71 12.75
N ARG A 108 -9.83 -2.13 12.79
CA ARG A 108 -10.36 -2.98 13.88
C ARG A 108 -11.05 -4.23 13.36
N ASN A 109 -10.95 -5.28 14.17
CA ASN A 109 -11.70 -6.52 14.10
C ASN A 109 -11.95 -7.07 15.52
N ASP A 110 -12.70 -8.16 15.61
CA ASP A 110 -13.06 -8.86 16.86
C ASP A 110 -11.90 -9.56 17.57
N GLY A 111 -10.76 -9.75 16.90
CA GLY A 111 -9.51 -10.22 17.49
C GLY A 111 -8.67 -9.14 18.18
N THR A 112 -9.13 -7.89 18.22
CA THR A 112 -8.43 -6.75 18.86
C THR A 112 -9.24 -6.13 20.00
N CYS A 113 -8.69 -5.09 20.65
CA CYS A 113 -9.32 -4.36 21.77
C CYS A 113 -10.83 -4.07 21.65
N PRO A 114 -11.40 -3.80 20.45
CA PRO A 114 -12.81 -3.47 20.34
C PRO A 114 -13.79 -4.64 20.38
N GLY A 115 -13.35 -5.90 20.30
CA GLY A 115 -14.17 -7.10 20.52
C GLY A 115 -15.31 -7.38 19.54
N GLU A 116 -15.45 -6.59 18.46
CA GLU A 116 -16.48 -6.74 17.44
C GLU A 116 -15.91 -6.52 16.03
N ILE A 117 -16.49 -7.20 15.04
CA ILE A 117 -16.18 -6.98 13.62
C ILE A 117 -16.49 -5.53 13.24
N SER A 118 -15.79 -4.98 12.24
CA SER A 118 -16.08 -3.63 11.76
C SER A 118 -17.30 -3.58 10.83
N LYS A 119 -18.03 -2.45 10.84
CA LYS A 119 -19.05 -2.15 9.82
C LYS A 119 -18.46 -2.26 8.40
N THR A 120 -17.22 -1.80 8.20
CA THR A 120 -16.50 -1.91 6.92
C THR A 120 -16.30 -3.36 6.46
N TRP A 121 -15.98 -4.28 7.38
CA TRP A 121 -15.89 -5.70 7.06
C TRP A 121 -17.23 -6.23 6.56
N ARG A 122 -18.33 -5.90 7.24
CA ARG A 122 -19.69 -6.27 6.82
C ARG A 122 -20.01 -5.76 5.40
N LEU A 123 -19.72 -4.49 5.12
CA LEU A 123 -19.92 -3.90 3.77
C LEU A 123 -19.01 -4.55 2.71
N THR A 124 -17.78 -4.92 3.10
CA THR A 124 -16.83 -5.60 2.21
C THR A 124 -17.36 -6.96 1.78
N GLN A 125 -17.99 -7.70 2.71
CA GLN A 125 -18.60 -8.99 2.41
C GLN A 125 -19.80 -8.87 1.47
N LEU A 126 -20.62 -7.82 1.59
CA LEU A 126 -21.71 -7.55 0.64
C LEU A 126 -21.18 -7.34 -0.79
N ALA A 127 -20.12 -6.53 -0.92
CA ALA A 127 -19.49 -6.29 -2.22
C ALA A 127 -18.86 -7.57 -2.79
N ARG A 128 -18.23 -8.38 -1.92
CA ARG A 128 -17.62 -9.67 -2.27
C ARG A 128 -18.64 -10.64 -2.85
N GLU A 129 -19.78 -10.83 -2.18
CA GLU A 129 -20.84 -11.75 -2.62
C GLU A 129 -21.33 -11.41 -4.03
N VAL A 130 -21.55 -10.12 -4.31
CA VAL A 130 -22.01 -9.65 -5.62
C VAL A 130 -20.97 -9.90 -6.73
N LEU A 131 -19.69 -9.65 -6.43
CA LEU A 131 -18.60 -9.86 -7.38
C LEU A 131 -18.42 -11.34 -7.71
N GLU A 132 -18.40 -12.20 -6.67
CA GLU A 132 -18.30 -13.65 -6.82
C GLU A 132 -19.49 -14.22 -7.58
N GLY A 133 -20.71 -13.77 -7.26
CA GLY A 133 -21.93 -14.13 -8.00
C GLY A 133 -21.92 -13.68 -9.47
N SER A 134 -21.11 -12.68 -9.81
CA SER A 134 -20.89 -12.20 -11.17
C SER A 134 -19.73 -12.91 -11.89
N GLY A 135 -19.11 -13.93 -11.27
CA GLY A 135 -17.98 -14.69 -11.82
C GLY A 135 -16.64 -13.94 -11.77
N VAL A 136 -16.54 -12.85 -10.99
CA VAL A 136 -15.29 -12.11 -10.77
C VAL A 136 -14.57 -12.72 -9.57
N LYS A 137 -13.27 -13.01 -9.71
CA LYS A 137 -12.45 -13.46 -8.57
C LYS A 137 -12.24 -12.27 -7.62
N THR A 138 -12.53 -12.48 -6.35
CA THR A 138 -12.31 -11.48 -5.30
C THR A 138 -11.00 -11.77 -4.58
N ASP A 139 -10.37 -10.72 -4.08
CA ASP A 139 -9.24 -10.79 -3.18
C ASP A 139 -9.48 -9.77 -2.05
N VAL A 140 -9.58 -10.21 -0.79
CA VAL A 140 -9.90 -9.31 0.35
C VAL A 140 -8.64 -8.93 1.09
N LEU A 141 -8.22 -7.68 0.99
CA LEU A 141 -7.11 -7.09 1.74
C LEU A 141 -7.66 -6.43 3.01
N ASP A 142 -7.55 -7.14 4.13
CA ASP A 142 -8.00 -6.65 5.42
C ASP A 142 -6.88 -5.93 6.17
N LEU A 143 -6.93 -4.59 6.21
CA LEU A 143 -5.92 -3.78 6.87
C LEU A 143 -6.03 -3.80 8.40
N SER A 144 -7.09 -4.38 8.97
CA SER A 144 -7.18 -4.60 10.41
C SER A 144 -6.15 -5.62 10.92
N LEU A 145 -5.54 -6.41 10.03
CA LEU A 145 -4.45 -7.32 10.39
C LEU A 145 -3.20 -6.58 10.88
N LEU A 146 -3.03 -5.29 10.56
CA LEU A 146 -1.94 -4.47 11.11
C LEU A 146 -2.08 -4.19 12.62
N THR A 147 -3.25 -4.41 13.20
CA THR A 147 -3.50 -4.22 14.63
C THR A 147 -3.79 -5.52 15.38
N SER A 148 -3.97 -6.63 14.65
CA SER A 148 -4.28 -7.96 15.23
C SER A 148 -3.22 -9.03 15.00
N ASP A 149 -2.43 -8.93 13.92
CA ASP A 149 -1.46 -9.96 13.57
C ASP A 149 -0.07 -9.62 14.13
N TYR A 150 0.59 -10.62 14.71
CA TYR A 150 1.86 -10.42 15.40
C TYR A 150 2.98 -10.11 14.40
N GLY A 151 3.59 -8.93 14.53
CA GLY A 151 4.74 -8.51 13.72
C GLY A 151 4.42 -8.15 12.27
N ARG A 152 3.14 -8.00 11.90
CA ARG A 152 2.73 -7.51 10.58
C ARG A 152 2.66 -5.99 10.59
N GLU A 153 3.47 -5.34 9.76
CA GLU A 153 3.58 -3.89 9.74
C GLU A 153 3.48 -3.32 8.31
N ILE A 154 3.03 -2.07 8.19
CA ILE A 154 3.35 -1.25 7.02
C ILE A 154 4.19 -0.08 7.54
N HIS A 155 5.47 -0.09 7.21
CA HIS A 155 6.34 1.00 7.63
C HIS A 155 6.03 2.28 6.85
N PRO A 156 6.15 3.47 7.45
CA PRO A 156 5.85 4.74 6.77
C PRO A 156 6.67 4.95 5.49
N CYS A 157 6.08 5.63 4.51
CA CYS A 157 6.81 6.03 3.32
C CYS A 157 7.91 7.04 3.67
N LYS A 158 9.12 6.84 3.14
CA LYS A 158 10.27 7.76 3.35
C LYS A 158 10.26 8.97 2.40
N GLY A 159 9.27 9.08 1.52
CA GLY A 159 9.14 10.21 0.60
C GLY A 159 10.29 10.36 -0.40
N CYS A 160 10.90 9.27 -0.87
CA CYS A 160 12.04 9.32 -1.80
C CYS A 160 11.74 10.14 -3.07
N VAL A 161 10.48 10.09 -3.53
CA VAL A 161 9.99 10.89 -4.66
C VAL A 161 10.20 12.40 -4.48
N SER A 162 10.16 12.91 -3.25
CA SER A 162 10.38 14.33 -2.95
C SER A 162 11.85 14.75 -3.09
N THR A 163 12.77 13.80 -3.28
CA THR A 163 14.16 14.10 -3.67
C THR A 163 14.32 14.10 -5.18
N ALA A 164 13.84 13.03 -5.83
CA ALA A 164 13.74 12.86 -7.28
C ALA A 164 12.84 11.63 -7.55
N MET A 165 12.03 11.65 -8.60
CA MET A 165 11.16 10.51 -8.90
C MET A 165 11.92 9.18 -9.09
N PRO A 166 13.07 9.12 -9.81
CA PRO A 166 13.82 7.88 -9.98
C PRO A 166 14.40 7.30 -8.68
N LEU A 167 14.48 8.10 -7.61
CA LEU A 167 14.90 7.63 -6.29
C LEU A 167 13.79 6.82 -5.59
N CYS A 168 12.54 6.93 -6.01
CA CYS A 168 11.43 6.10 -5.53
C CYS A 168 11.39 4.82 -6.37
N HIS A 169 11.62 3.63 -5.80
CA HIS A 169 11.71 2.40 -6.60
C HIS A 169 10.39 1.62 -6.60
N TRP A 170 10.13 0.87 -7.67
CA TRP A 170 8.98 -0.02 -7.81
C TRP A 170 9.44 -1.49 -7.98
N PRO A 171 9.16 -2.41 -7.04
CA PRO A 171 8.58 -2.15 -5.71
C PRO A 171 9.52 -1.33 -4.81
N CYS A 172 9.00 -0.85 -3.69
CA CYS A 172 9.78 -0.01 -2.78
C CYS A 172 10.98 -0.76 -2.20
N SER A 173 12.20 -0.31 -2.52
CA SER A 173 13.43 -0.87 -1.96
C SER A 173 13.82 -0.32 -0.59
N CYS A 174 13.00 0.53 0.05
CA CYS A 174 13.33 1.11 1.35
C CYS A 174 13.22 0.10 2.51
N TYR A 175 12.55 -1.03 2.27
CA TYR A 175 12.20 -2.06 3.23
C TYR A 175 12.37 -3.46 2.59
N PRO A 176 12.64 -4.52 3.38
CA PRO A 176 12.96 -4.43 4.81
C PRO A 176 14.27 -3.66 5.05
N ASN A 177 14.40 -3.12 6.25
CA ASN A 177 15.64 -2.49 6.70
C ASN A 177 16.07 -3.15 8.02
N HIS A 178 16.92 -4.16 7.90
CA HIS A 178 17.34 -5.00 9.02
C HIS A 178 18.12 -4.23 10.08
N SER A 179 18.93 -3.23 9.69
CA SER A 179 19.70 -2.42 10.64
C SER A 179 18.82 -1.55 11.53
N LEU A 180 17.62 -1.18 11.08
CA LEU A 180 16.67 -0.36 11.84
C LEU A 180 15.49 -1.16 12.39
N ARG A 181 15.56 -2.51 12.34
CA ARG A 181 14.46 -3.40 12.73
C ARG A 181 13.14 -3.08 12.00
N GLN A 182 13.23 -2.60 10.75
CA GLN A 182 12.06 -2.36 9.90
C GLN A 182 11.80 -3.61 9.04
N THR A 183 11.55 -4.72 9.73
CA THR A 183 11.19 -6.03 9.15
C THR A 183 9.68 -6.25 9.25
N GLY A 184 9.15 -7.34 8.70
CA GLY A 184 7.70 -7.62 8.74
C GLY A 184 6.85 -6.68 7.87
N ASP A 185 7.47 -5.93 6.96
CA ASP A 185 6.77 -5.00 6.06
C ASP A 185 5.87 -5.76 5.07
N TRP A 186 4.57 -5.50 5.14
CA TRP A 186 3.55 -6.22 4.36
C TRP A 186 3.40 -5.71 2.91
N MET A 187 4.04 -4.59 2.57
CA MET A 187 3.81 -3.95 1.27
C MET A 187 4.22 -4.79 0.07
N ASN A 188 5.23 -5.65 0.18
CA ASN A 188 5.65 -6.50 -0.94
C ASN A 188 4.54 -7.45 -1.40
N GLU A 189 3.71 -7.97 -0.49
CA GLU A 189 2.52 -8.76 -0.84
C GLU A 189 1.40 -7.86 -1.38
N ILE A 190 1.21 -6.67 -0.78
CA ILE A 190 0.17 -5.73 -1.22
C ILE A 190 0.43 -5.25 -2.65
N TYR A 191 1.68 -4.93 -3.02
CA TYR A 191 2.03 -4.53 -4.38
C TYR A 191 1.64 -5.60 -5.40
N GLU A 192 1.94 -6.89 -5.13
CA GLU A 192 1.54 -8.00 -5.98
C GLU A 192 0.01 -8.08 -6.15
N ARG A 193 -0.74 -7.94 -5.06
CA ARG A 193 -2.21 -8.01 -5.07
C ARG A 193 -2.84 -6.87 -5.86
N TRP A 194 -2.32 -5.65 -5.70
CA TRP A 194 -2.72 -4.50 -6.53
C TRP A 194 -2.37 -4.71 -8.01
N THR A 195 -1.20 -5.26 -8.30
CA THR A 195 -0.80 -5.58 -9.68
C THR A 195 -1.69 -6.66 -10.31
N ALA A 196 -2.10 -7.68 -9.57
CA ALA A 196 -2.96 -8.75 -10.08
C ALA A 196 -4.42 -8.31 -10.34
N ALA A 197 -4.87 -7.21 -9.72
CA ALA A 197 -6.25 -6.75 -9.78
C ALA A 197 -6.57 -6.02 -11.09
N HIS A 198 -7.76 -6.27 -11.66
CA HIS A 198 -8.33 -5.50 -12.78
C HIS A 198 -9.21 -4.34 -12.29
N GLY A 199 -9.74 -4.47 -11.07
CA GLY A 199 -10.47 -3.42 -10.38
C GLY A 199 -10.15 -3.42 -8.89
N VAL A 200 -10.29 -2.28 -8.24
CA VAL A 200 -10.08 -2.13 -6.79
C VAL A 200 -11.29 -1.43 -6.17
N ILE A 201 -11.83 -1.96 -5.08
CA ILE A 201 -12.82 -1.26 -4.26
C ILE A 201 -12.19 -0.98 -2.91
N VAL A 202 -12.13 0.30 -2.53
CA VAL A 202 -11.67 0.73 -1.19
C VAL A 202 -12.90 0.99 -0.33
N LEU A 203 -13.06 0.22 0.74
CA LEU A 203 -14.12 0.42 1.73
C LEU A 203 -13.48 0.90 3.04
N THR A 204 -13.92 2.02 3.60
CA THR A 204 -13.26 2.59 4.78
C THR A 204 -14.22 3.41 5.65
N PRO A 205 -14.05 3.42 6.99
CA PRO A 205 -14.63 4.48 7.80
C PRO A 205 -13.86 5.79 7.58
N ALA A 206 -14.45 6.92 7.98
CA ALA A 206 -13.75 8.19 8.15
C ALA A 206 -13.22 8.33 9.59
N HIS A 207 -11.94 8.62 9.75
CA HIS A 207 -11.31 8.92 11.04
C HIS A 207 -10.86 10.38 11.05
N TRP A 208 -11.48 11.22 11.88
CA TRP A 208 -11.13 12.65 11.98
C TRP A 208 -11.01 13.36 10.63
N TYR A 209 -12.04 13.25 9.77
CA TYR A 209 -12.06 13.81 8.41
C TYR A 209 -11.00 13.23 7.44
N GLN A 210 -10.36 12.11 7.79
CA GLN A 210 -9.28 11.49 7.03
C GLN A 210 -9.49 9.98 6.83
N ALA A 211 -8.66 9.40 5.94
CA ALA A 211 -8.49 7.95 5.86
C ALA A 211 -7.94 7.41 7.19
N THR A 212 -8.23 6.14 7.49
CA THR A 212 -7.68 5.46 8.67
C THR A 212 -6.16 5.34 8.57
N SER A 213 -5.46 5.25 9.71
CA SER A 213 -4.00 5.15 9.71
C SER A 213 -3.47 3.95 8.91
N PRO A 214 -4.02 2.71 9.03
CA PRO A 214 -3.64 1.58 8.17
C PRO A 214 -3.83 1.84 6.68
N LEU A 215 -4.98 2.41 6.30
CA LEU A 215 -5.26 2.75 4.90
C LEU A 215 -4.27 3.81 4.39
N LYS A 216 -4.01 4.85 5.19
CA LYS A 216 -3.08 5.92 4.83
C LYS A 216 -1.64 5.42 4.68
N LEU A 217 -1.19 4.50 5.54
CA LEU A 217 0.12 3.85 5.40
C LEU A 217 0.23 3.13 4.06
N MET A 218 -0.78 2.33 3.66
CA MET A 218 -0.80 1.67 2.35
C MET A 218 -0.78 2.70 1.20
N ILE A 219 -1.63 3.72 1.26
CA ILE A 219 -1.73 4.79 0.24
C ILE A 219 -0.37 5.46 0.03
N ASP A 220 0.28 5.88 1.11
CA ASP A 220 1.57 6.59 1.06
C ASP A 220 2.68 5.73 0.47
N ARG A 221 2.58 4.41 0.65
CA ARG A 221 3.53 3.42 0.15
C ARG A 221 3.27 3.03 -1.30
N LEU A 222 2.08 3.30 -1.83
CA LEU A 222 1.75 3.12 -3.25
C LEU A 222 2.26 4.28 -4.13
N VAL A 223 2.83 5.34 -3.56
CA VAL A 223 3.43 6.44 -4.33
C VAL A 223 4.48 5.97 -5.35
N CYS A 224 5.20 4.87 -5.06
CA CYS A 224 6.16 4.29 -6.00
C CYS A 224 5.50 3.70 -7.27
N ALA A 225 4.20 3.42 -7.26
CA ALA A 225 3.46 3.01 -8.45
C ALA A 225 3.23 4.16 -9.44
N ASP A 226 3.28 5.43 -8.98
CA ASP A 226 3.11 6.64 -9.79
C ASP A 226 4.46 7.29 -10.09
N GLY A 227 5.19 6.72 -11.05
CA GLY A 227 6.44 7.25 -11.55
C GLY A 227 7.71 6.57 -11.04
N GLY A 228 7.60 5.62 -10.12
CA GLY A 228 8.77 5.00 -9.50
C GLY A 228 9.66 4.23 -10.48
N ASN A 229 10.93 4.12 -10.14
CA ASN A 229 11.98 3.44 -10.89
C ASN A 229 11.91 1.90 -10.72
N PRO A 230 11.64 1.13 -11.78
CA PRO A 230 11.62 -0.32 -11.70
C PRO A 230 13.02 -0.94 -11.68
N ASP A 231 14.08 -0.15 -11.86
CA ASP A 231 15.47 -0.58 -11.91
C ASP A 231 16.33 0.20 -10.89
N PRO A 232 16.52 -0.32 -9.67
CA PRO A 232 17.36 0.30 -8.65
C PRO A 232 18.84 0.48 -9.05
N THR A 233 19.33 -0.25 -10.05
CA THR A 233 20.73 -0.22 -10.47
C THR A 233 21.06 1.05 -11.26
N SER A 234 20.07 1.61 -11.95
CA SER A 234 20.18 2.88 -12.70
C SER A 234 20.55 4.09 -11.81
N THR A 235 20.34 4.00 -10.50
CA THR A 235 20.75 4.99 -9.50
C THR A 235 21.64 4.40 -8.41
N HIS A 236 22.21 3.21 -8.66
CA HIS A 236 23.02 2.40 -7.76
C HIS A 236 22.47 2.38 -6.32
N GLY A 237 21.18 2.09 -6.21
CA GLY A 237 20.43 2.15 -4.97
C GLY A 237 19.82 3.54 -4.72
N LYS A 238 20.00 4.09 -3.52
CA LYS A 238 19.38 5.36 -3.09
C LYS A 238 20.33 6.55 -3.17
N LYS A 239 21.04 6.72 -4.30
CA LYS A 239 21.91 7.88 -4.50
C LYS A 239 21.13 9.05 -5.10
N ALA A 240 21.05 10.14 -4.34
CA ALA A 240 20.25 11.30 -4.71
C ALA A 240 20.79 12.03 -5.95
N GLU A 241 22.11 12.11 -6.08
CA GLU A 241 22.79 12.77 -7.19
C GLU A 241 22.46 12.10 -8.54
N GLU A 242 22.57 10.78 -8.59
CA GLU A 242 22.29 9.98 -9.79
C GLU A 242 20.79 10.01 -10.14
N ALA A 243 19.91 9.89 -9.15
CA ALA A 243 18.47 9.97 -9.38
C ALA A 243 18.02 11.34 -9.93
N LYS A 244 18.60 12.44 -9.42
CA LYS A 244 18.32 13.79 -9.95
C LYS A 244 18.86 13.98 -11.36
N ALA A 245 20.04 13.44 -11.66
CA ALA A 245 20.58 13.48 -13.01
C ALA A 245 19.65 12.75 -13.99
N LEU A 246 19.26 11.51 -13.63
CA LEU A 246 18.33 10.70 -14.42
C LEU A 246 16.96 11.36 -14.60
N GLU A 247 16.46 12.08 -13.61
CA GLU A 247 15.20 12.83 -13.74
C GLU A 247 15.31 13.99 -14.76
N LEU A 248 16.41 14.73 -14.71
CA LEU A 248 16.67 15.87 -15.60
C LEU A 248 16.94 15.45 -17.05
N GLU A 249 17.31 14.19 -17.29
CA GLU A 249 17.40 13.61 -18.64
C GLU A 249 16.03 13.37 -19.29
N GLY A 250 14.94 13.60 -18.54
CA GLY A 250 13.56 13.49 -19.05
C GLY A 250 12.88 12.21 -18.60
N TRP A 251 12.89 11.94 -17.29
CA TRP A 251 12.24 10.75 -16.73
C TRP A 251 10.77 10.62 -17.17
N GLY A 252 10.38 9.39 -17.52
CA GLY A 252 9.09 9.13 -18.17
C GLY A 252 7.89 9.08 -17.22
N TYR A 253 8.09 9.06 -15.91
CA TYR A 253 7.04 8.92 -14.88
C TYR A 253 6.05 7.76 -15.17
N PRO A 254 6.54 6.50 -15.23
CA PRO A 254 5.70 5.34 -15.54
C PRO A 254 4.64 5.11 -14.46
N LYS A 255 3.40 4.82 -14.88
CA LYS A 255 2.31 4.45 -13.98
C LYS A 255 2.13 2.94 -13.96
N HIS A 256 2.69 2.28 -12.96
CA HIS A 256 2.79 0.81 -12.90
C HIS A 256 1.45 0.11 -12.66
N LEU A 257 0.45 0.85 -12.18
CA LEU A 257 -0.89 0.35 -11.86
C LEU A 257 -1.99 0.94 -12.74
N ASP A 258 -1.64 1.63 -13.83
CA ASP A 258 -2.62 2.27 -14.71
C ASP A 258 -3.62 1.27 -15.33
N GLY A 259 -4.76 1.80 -15.79
CA GLY A 259 -5.73 1.01 -16.53
C GLY A 259 -6.48 -0.04 -15.69
N ARG A 260 -6.56 0.12 -14.37
CA ARG A 260 -7.46 -0.64 -13.48
C ARG A 260 -8.71 0.17 -13.19
N ALA A 261 -9.85 -0.49 -13.00
CA ALA A 261 -11.06 0.19 -12.54
C ALA A 261 -10.99 0.48 -11.03
N TYR A 262 -11.69 1.51 -10.53
CA TYR A 262 -11.83 1.73 -9.10
C TYR A 262 -13.26 2.04 -8.64
N GLY A 263 -13.53 1.73 -7.38
CA GLY A 263 -14.72 2.12 -6.62
C GLY A 263 -14.34 2.45 -5.19
N VAL A 264 -15.14 3.28 -4.52
CA VAL A 264 -14.90 3.76 -3.16
C VAL A 264 -16.20 3.72 -2.37
N VAL A 265 -16.14 3.17 -1.16
CA VAL A 265 -17.22 3.21 -0.16
C VAL A 265 -16.66 3.84 1.10
N VAL A 266 -17.12 5.03 1.44
CA VAL A 266 -16.80 5.69 2.71
C VAL A 266 -18.02 5.70 3.60
N HIS A 267 -17.84 5.32 4.85
CA HIS A 267 -18.88 5.50 5.86
C HIS A 267 -18.35 6.25 7.08
N GLY A 268 -19.26 6.75 7.89
CA GLY A 268 -18.95 7.43 9.14
C GLY A 268 -20.23 7.68 9.91
N ASP A 269 -20.12 8.31 11.06
CA ASP A 269 -21.27 8.45 11.96
C ASP A 269 -21.84 9.89 11.97
N VAL A 270 -21.01 10.91 11.69
CA VAL A 270 -21.43 12.33 11.83
C VAL A 270 -20.86 13.27 10.76
N ALA A 271 -19.56 13.20 10.45
CA ALA A 271 -18.93 14.16 9.52
C ALA A 271 -17.72 13.59 8.79
N GLY A 272 -17.41 14.16 7.62
CA GLY A 272 -16.13 14.01 6.92
C GLY A 272 -16.07 12.90 5.87
N ILE A 273 -17.15 12.17 5.64
CA ILE A 273 -17.20 11.08 4.67
C ILE A 273 -17.02 11.59 3.23
N GLU A 274 -17.58 12.75 2.91
CA GLU A 274 -17.58 13.30 1.56
C GLU A 274 -16.19 13.79 1.17
N SER A 275 -15.45 14.39 2.12
CA SER A 275 -14.05 14.79 1.89
C SER A 275 -13.13 13.59 1.73
N VAL A 276 -13.31 12.55 2.54
CA VAL A 276 -12.50 11.33 2.43
C VAL A 276 -12.76 10.64 1.11
N ARG A 277 -14.04 10.50 0.69
CA ARG A 277 -14.38 9.90 -0.61
C ARG A 277 -13.72 10.67 -1.76
N ARG A 278 -13.86 12.00 -1.80
CA ARG A 278 -13.24 12.84 -2.85
C ARG A 278 -11.72 12.66 -2.88
N ASN A 279 -11.05 12.72 -1.73
CA ASN A 279 -9.60 12.56 -1.65
C ASN A 279 -9.13 11.19 -2.16
N LEU A 280 -9.89 10.12 -1.89
CA LEU A 280 -9.59 8.77 -2.38
C LEU A 280 -9.80 8.66 -3.89
N CYS A 281 -10.88 9.21 -4.43
CA CYS A 281 -11.12 9.24 -5.88
C CYS A 281 -10.01 10.02 -6.60
N ASP A 282 -9.68 11.22 -6.13
CA ASP A 282 -8.63 12.07 -6.70
C ASP A 282 -7.27 11.36 -6.71
N TRP A 283 -6.95 10.61 -5.65
CA TRP A 283 -5.74 9.79 -5.59
C TRP A 283 -5.74 8.67 -6.65
N LEU A 284 -6.85 7.95 -6.81
CA LEU A 284 -6.96 6.83 -7.75
C LEU A 284 -6.94 7.33 -9.20
N ASP A 285 -7.63 8.42 -9.50
CA ASP A 285 -7.55 9.13 -10.78
C ASP A 285 -6.12 9.60 -11.07
N TRP A 286 -5.45 10.16 -10.06
CA TRP A 286 -4.07 10.59 -10.17
C TRP A 286 -3.14 9.44 -10.54
N MET A 287 -3.32 8.24 -9.95
CA MET A 287 -2.58 7.02 -10.30
C MET A 287 -2.94 6.45 -11.69
N GLY A 288 -3.98 6.96 -12.36
CA GLY A 288 -4.40 6.50 -13.69
C GLY A 288 -5.35 5.31 -13.68
N LEU A 289 -6.05 5.09 -12.56
CA LEU A 289 -7.19 4.17 -12.54
C LEU A 289 -8.41 4.82 -13.18
N VAL A 290 -9.37 4.00 -13.58
CA VAL A 290 -10.57 4.39 -14.29
C VAL A 290 -11.77 4.28 -13.36
N ASP A 291 -12.51 5.36 -13.20
CA ASP A 291 -13.75 5.38 -12.43
C ASP A 291 -14.75 4.34 -12.95
N ALA A 292 -15.28 3.49 -12.06
CA ALA A 292 -16.33 2.53 -12.40
C ALA A 292 -17.73 3.16 -12.49
N GLY A 293 -17.83 4.48 -12.27
CA GLY A 293 -19.03 5.30 -12.47
C GLY A 293 -19.55 5.89 -11.15
N SER A 294 -20.52 6.80 -11.24
CA SER A 294 -21.06 7.52 -10.07
C SER A 294 -21.58 6.59 -8.96
N ALA A 295 -22.23 5.48 -9.33
CA ALA A 295 -22.72 4.49 -8.37
C ALA A 295 -21.59 3.73 -7.66
N ALA A 296 -20.34 3.80 -8.16
CA ALA A 296 -19.18 3.20 -7.52
C ALA A 296 -18.46 4.15 -6.56
N GLN A 297 -18.95 5.38 -6.36
CA GLN A 297 -18.41 6.37 -5.44
C GLN A 297 -19.43 6.70 -4.35
N LEU A 298 -19.45 5.90 -3.30
CA LEU A 298 -20.45 5.98 -2.24
C LEU A 298 -19.86 6.63 -0.98
N ASP A 299 -20.61 7.57 -0.39
CA ASP A 299 -20.42 8.07 0.96
C ASP A 299 -21.75 8.04 1.73
N ARG A 300 -21.81 7.40 2.90
CA ARG A 300 -23.03 7.39 3.74
C ARG A 300 -22.73 7.49 5.22
N TYR A 301 -23.60 8.19 5.95
CA TYR A 301 -23.61 8.09 7.41
C TYR A 301 -24.38 6.85 7.84
N ILE A 302 -23.87 6.11 8.83
CA ILE A 302 -24.57 5.00 9.46
C ILE A 302 -24.97 5.44 10.87
N GLY A 303 -26.26 5.63 11.10
CA GLY A 303 -26.77 6.15 12.38
C GLY A 303 -26.35 7.59 12.63
N TYR A 304 -26.74 8.50 11.72
CA TYR A 304 -26.39 9.92 11.82
C TYR A 304 -26.81 10.52 13.17
N TYR A 305 -25.84 10.92 13.99
CA TYR A 305 -26.05 11.37 15.38
C TYR A 305 -26.72 10.36 16.33
N GLU A 306 -26.81 9.08 15.95
CA GLU A 306 -27.32 8.02 16.80
C GLU A 306 -26.24 7.50 17.77
N PRO A 307 -26.63 6.80 18.85
CA PRO A 307 -25.67 6.16 19.75
C PRO A 307 -24.78 5.13 19.04
N TYR A 308 -23.46 5.19 19.22
CA TYR A 308 -22.53 4.21 18.65
C TYR A 308 -22.82 2.76 19.04
N ALA A 309 -23.39 2.56 20.24
CA ALA A 309 -23.74 1.25 20.78
C ALA A 309 -24.77 0.48 19.93
N THR A 310 -25.62 1.17 19.17
CA THR A 310 -26.61 0.55 18.28
C THR A 310 -26.17 0.55 16.82
N SER A 311 -24.95 0.99 16.51
CA SER A 311 -24.55 1.27 15.12
C SER A 311 -24.49 0.04 14.21
N HIS A 312 -24.31 -1.15 14.79
CA HIS A 312 -24.44 -2.41 14.05
C HIS A 312 -25.90 -2.72 13.71
N ASP A 313 -26.83 -2.57 14.66
CA ASP A 313 -28.27 -2.74 14.45
C ASP A 313 -28.81 -1.70 13.46
N THR A 314 -28.33 -0.46 13.52
CA THR A 314 -28.68 0.57 12.53
C THR A 314 -28.24 0.14 11.12
N LEU A 315 -27.04 -0.43 10.97
CA LEU A 315 -26.58 -0.98 9.68
C LEU A 315 -27.43 -2.18 9.24
N ASP A 316 -27.88 -3.03 10.17
CA ASP A 316 -28.76 -4.17 9.88
C ASP A 316 -30.11 -3.71 9.30
N ALA A 317 -30.68 -2.64 9.86
CA ALA A 317 -31.96 -2.08 9.41
C ALA A 317 -31.85 -1.28 8.09
N ASP A 318 -30.67 -0.76 7.75
CA ASP A 318 -30.44 0.07 6.57
C ASP A 318 -30.25 -0.77 5.29
N ALA A 319 -31.34 -1.35 4.80
CA ALA A 319 -31.34 -2.17 3.59
C ALA A 319 -30.92 -1.37 2.33
N ASP A 320 -31.20 -0.07 2.29
CA ASP A 320 -30.88 0.79 1.16
C ASP A 320 -29.37 1.01 1.05
N LEU A 321 -28.67 1.35 2.15
CA LEU A 321 -27.21 1.46 2.15
C LEU A 321 -26.54 0.14 1.76
N GLN A 322 -27.04 -0.98 2.29
CA GLN A 322 -26.53 -2.30 1.92
C GLN A 322 -26.68 -2.54 0.41
N GLU A 323 -27.80 -2.16 -0.19
CA GLU A 323 -28.04 -2.29 -1.63
C GLU A 323 -27.20 -1.31 -2.46
N GLU A 324 -26.92 -0.11 -1.95
CA GLU A 324 -25.99 0.84 -2.57
C GLU A 324 -24.56 0.25 -2.62
N VAL A 325 -24.11 -0.42 -1.56
CA VAL A 325 -22.82 -1.14 -1.57
C VAL A 325 -22.82 -2.30 -2.57
N ARG A 326 -23.93 -3.03 -2.69
CA ARG A 326 -24.08 -4.03 -3.75
C ARG A 326 -24.03 -3.40 -5.14
N ASN A 327 -24.61 -2.20 -5.32
CA ASN A 327 -24.53 -1.46 -6.59
C ASN A 327 -23.12 -1.02 -6.93
N VAL A 328 -22.30 -0.60 -5.96
CA VAL A 328 -20.87 -0.33 -6.17
C VAL A 328 -20.16 -1.56 -6.76
N ALA A 329 -20.42 -2.75 -6.20
CA ALA A 329 -19.87 -4.00 -6.69
C ALA A 329 -20.38 -4.38 -8.09
N ARG A 330 -21.68 -4.18 -8.38
CA ARG A 330 -22.24 -4.39 -9.73
C ARG A 330 -21.60 -3.45 -10.74
N ALA A 331 -21.45 -2.17 -10.42
CA ALA A 331 -20.80 -1.18 -11.27
C ALA A 331 -19.34 -1.59 -11.56
N MET A 332 -18.61 -2.01 -10.53
CA MET A 332 -17.24 -2.51 -10.67
C MET A 332 -17.16 -3.75 -11.60
N ALA A 333 -18.03 -4.75 -11.42
CA ALA A 333 -18.04 -5.94 -12.28
C ALA A 333 -18.26 -5.57 -13.77
N GLN A 334 -19.17 -4.62 -14.02
CA GLN A 334 -19.45 -4.11 -15.36
C GLN A 334 -18.26 -3.35 -15.93
N ALA A 335 -17.65 -2.45 -15.14
CA ALA A 335 -16.47 -1.69 -15.51
C ALA A 335 -15.30 -2.62 -15.88
N VAL A 336 -14.98 -3.60 -15.04
CA VAL A 336 -13.92 -4.60 -15.32
C VAL A 336 -14.22 -5.38 -16.60
N ARG A 337 -15.45 -5.82 -16.82
CA ARG A 337 -15.84 -6.52 -18.05
C ARG A 337 -15.63 -5.64 -19.29
N GLN A 338 -16.05 -4.38 -19.22
CA GLN A 338 -15.88 -3.43 -20.31
C GLN A 338 -14.40 -3.10 -20.54
N LEU A 339 -13.62 -2.95 -19.47
CA LEU A 339 -12.18 -2.70 -19.52
C LEU A 339 -11.45 -3.84 -20.22
N ARG A 340 -11.72 -5.09 -19.83
CA ARG A 340 -11.13 -6.28 -20.43
C ARG A 340 -11.51 -6.52 -21.88
N THR A 341 -12.67 -6.02 -22.31
CA THR A 341 -13.11 -6.07 -23.72
C THR A 341 -12.71 -4.83 -24.52
N GLY A 342 -11.94 -3.91 -23.93
CA GLY A 342 -11.52 -2.66 -24.58
C GLY A 342 -12.64 -1.66 -24.84
N LYS A 343 -13.83 -1.88 -24.25
CA LYS A 343 -15.01 -1.00 -24.39
C LYS A 343 -14.97 0.18 -23.42
N LEU A 344 -14.42 -0.02 -22.22
CA LEU A 344 -14.21 1.07 -21.27
C LEU A 344 -12.96 1.85 -21.71
N LYS A 345 -13.16 3.06 -22.23
CA LYS A 345 -12.09 3.94 -22.68
C LYS A 345 -12.25 5.30 -22.01
N SER A 346 -11.19 5.76 -21.34
CA SER A 346 -11.12 7.15 -20.90
C SER A 346 -11.04 8.06 -22.14
N PRO A 347 -11.93 9.05 -22.29
CA PRO A 347 -11.95 9.93 -23.47
C PRO A 347 -10.62 10.66 -23.72
N ASP A 348 -9.82 10.85 -22.67
CA ASP A 348 -8.55 11.57 -22.64
C ASP A 348 -7.31 10.66 -22.74
N ARG A 349 -7.47 9.33 -22.91
CA ARG A 349 -6.35 8.35 -22.90
C ARG A 349 -5.22 8.66 -23.88
N GLY A 350 -5.50 9.34 -24.99
CA GLY A 350 -4.52 9.73 -26.01
C GLY A 350 -3.87 11.10 -25.78
N LEU A 351 -4.30 11.85 -24.76
CA LEU A 351 -3.78 13.19 -24.51
C LEU A 351 -2.44 13.11 -23.80
N LYS A 352 -1.43 13.74 -24.39
CA LYS A 352 -0.13 13.92 -23.74
C LYS A 352 -0.29 14.92 -22.59
N ARG A 353 0.10 14.54 -21.37
CA ARG A 353 0.17 15.46 -20.23
C ARG A 353 1.27 16.49 -20.46
N PRO A 354 0.97 17.80 -20.56
CA PRO A 354 1.99 18.83 -20.76
C PRO A 354 2.92 19.00 -19.54
N ARG A 355 2.43 18.63 -18.35
CA ARG A 355 3.14 18.68 -17.07
C ARG A 355 3.05 17.30 -16.41
N PRO A 356 4.00 16.40 -16.67
CA PRO A 356 3.95 15.04 -16.13
C PRO A 356 4.19 15.04 -14.60
N LYS A 357 5.13 15.86 -14.11
CA LYS A 357 5.33 16.25 -12.71
C LYS A 357 6.08 17.58 -12.63
#